data_AF-A0A960H496-F1
#
_entry.id   AF-A0A960H496-F1
#
_cell.length_a   1.000
_cell.length_b   1.000
_cell.length_c   1.000
_cell.angle_alpha   90.00
_cell.angle_beta   90.00
_cell.angle_gamma   90.00
#
_symmetry.space_group_name_H-M   'P 1'
#
loop_
_entity.id
_entity.type
_entity.pdbx_description
1 polymer ?
#
loop_
_entity_poly.entity_id
_entity_poly.type
_entity_poly.pdbx_seq_one_letter_code
_entity_poly.pdbx_strand_id
1 'polypeptide(L)'
;MSPQIPSVAGARRTRGSTRTKMLESAAQLLRERGAAAVTVDEVLVRSGAPRGSVYHHFPGGRAQLLREALEYAGLEGTASIDETAGESAAALLRLFVQFW
;
A
#
# COMPACT_ATOMS: atom_id res chain seq x y z
N MET A 1 9.92 31.94 -18.48
CA MET A 1 9.55 31.83 -17.05
C MET A 1 9.01 30.42 -16.85
N SER A 2 9.89 29.45 -16.61
CA SER A 2 9.51 28.03 -16.56
C SER A 2 8.92 27.70 -15.19
N PRO A 3 7.78 27.00 -15.10
CA PRO A 3 7.20 26.60 -13.83
C PRO A 3 8.08 25.53 -13.19
N GLN A 4 8.51 25.78 -11.95
CA GLN A 4 9.17 24.78 -11.13
C GLN A 4 8.14 23.77 -10.65
N ILE A 5 8.27 22.52 -11.10
CA ILE A 5 7.50 21.39 -10.57
C ILE A 5 8.03 21.11 -9.16
N PRO A 6 7.17 21.07 -8.12
CA PRO A 6 7.60 20.75 -6.77
C PRO A 6 8.16 19.31 -6.73
N SER A 7 9.37 19.20 -6.20
CA SER A 7 10.11 17.96 -5.99
C SER A 7 9.29 16.94 -5.18
N VAL A 8 9.02 15.77 -5.77
CA VAL A 8 8.36 14.60 -5.17
C VAL A 8 9.24 13.88 -4.12
N ALA A 9 10.13 14.61 -3.44
CA ALA A 9 11.07 14.11 -2.44
C ALA A 9 10.43 13.74 -1.09
N GLY A 10 9.20 13.19 -1.11
CA GLY A 10 8.55 12.56 0.05
C GLY A 10 8.69 11.04 0.09
N ALA A 11 9.10 10.41 -1.02
CA ALA A 11 9.15 8.96 -1.23
C ALA A 11 10.28 8.21 -0.49
N ARG A 12 10.73 8.76 0.64
CA ARG A 12 11.71 8.10 1.52
C ARG A 12 11.17 8.03 2.95
N ARG A 13 9.97 7.48 3.13
CA ARG A 13 9.42 7.24 4.47
C ARG A 13 9.38 5.75 4.76
N THR A 14 10.54 5.26 5.19
CA THR A 14 10.72 4.08 6.05
C THR A 14 10.39 2.73 5.39
N ARG A 15 11.22 2.32 4.42
CA ARG A 15 11.38 0.88 4.13
C ARG A 15 12.01 0.24 5.37
N GLY A 16 11.20 -0.37 6.25
CA GLY A 16 11.71 -1.13 7.41
C GLY A 16 10.94 -1.00 8.72
N SER A 17 10.00 -0.04 8.89
CA SER A 17 9.22 0.01 10.13
C SER A 17 8.24 -1.15 10.24
N THR A 18 7.96 -1.61 11.46
CA THR A 18 6.90 -2.60 11.76
C THR A 18 5.57 -2.19 11.13
N ARG A 19 5.26 -0.89 11.15
CA ARG A 19 4.06 -0.33 10.51
C ARG A 19 4.05 -0.54 9.00
N THR A 20 5.16 -0.27 8.33
CA THR A 20 5.30 -0.46 6.87
C THR A 20 5.14 -1.93 6.50
N LYS A 21 5.78 -2.85 7.24
CA LYS A 21 5.66 -4.30 7.01
C LYS A 21 4.21 -4.80 7.15
N MET A 22 3.48 -4.25 8.12
CA MET A 22 2.06 -4.56 8.29
C MET A 22 1.20 -4.01 7.14
N LEU A 23 1.48 -2.80 6.64
CA LEU A 23 0.79 -2.24 5.47
C LEU A 23 1.05 -3.05 4.20
N GLU A 24 2.31 -3.44 3.96
CA GLU A 24 2.71 -4.26 2.82
C GLU A 24 2.01 -5.64 2.85
N SER A 25 2.03 -6.29 4.02
CA SER A 25 1.35 -7.58 4.22
C SER A 25 -0.16 -7.48 4.04
N ALA A 26 -0.78 -6.42 4.58
CA ALA A 26 -2.21 -6.19 4.43
C ALA A 26 -2.59 -5.89 2.96
N ALA A 27 -1.81 -5.09 2.25
CA ALA A 27 -2.00 -4.82 0.84
C ALA A 27 -1.88 -6.09 0.00
N GLN A 28 -0.94 -6.98 0.33
CA GLN A 28 -0.78 -8.24 -0.36
C GLN A 28 -1.96 -9.20 -0.12
N LEU A 29 -2.42 -9.34 1.14
CA LEU A 29 -3.61 -10.14 1.46
C LEU A 29 -4.86 -9.60 0.76
N LEU A 30 -4.99 -8.27 0.67
CA LEU A 30 -6.09 -7.61 0.00
C LEU A 30 -6.14 -7.98 -1.49
N ARG A 31 -4.99 -8.02 -2.17
CA ARG A 31 -4.89 -8.46 -3.57
C ARG A 31 -5.22 -9.95 -3.74
N GLU A 32 -4.62 -10.79 -2.91
CA GLU A 32 -4.74 -12.24 -3.08
C GLU A 32 -6.16 -12.77 -2.77
N ARG A 33 -6.88 -12.13 -1.84
CA ARG A 33 -8.08 -12.73 -1.23
C ARG A 33 -9.22 -11.74 -0.97
N GLY A 34 -9.05 -10.47 -1.32
CA GLY A 34 -10.02 -9.42 -1.05
C GLY A 34 -10.12 -9.03 0.44
N ALA A 35 -10.89 -7.98 0.73
CA ALA A 35 -10.93 -7.34 2.05
C ALA A 35 -11.48 -8.22 3.18
N ALA A 36 -12.36 -9.18 2.84
CA ALA A 36 -12.96 -10.10 3.81
C ALA A 36 -11.91 -11.01 4.46
N ALA A 37 -10.86 -11.37 3.71
CA ALA A 37 -9.79 -12.26 4.14
C ALA A 37 -8.59 -11.51 4.76
N VAL A 38 -8.69 -10.20 5.01
CA VAL A 38 -7.65 -9.46 5.72
C VAL A 38 -8.05 -9.38 7.20
N THR A 39 -7.42 -10.20 8.02
CA THR A 39 -7.52 -10.11 9.49
C THR A 39 -6.26 -9.52 10.12
N VAL A 40 -6.40 -8.97 11.33
CA VAL A 40 -5.26 -8.47 12.12
C VAL A 40 -4.26 -9.58 12.40
N ASP A 41 -4.73 -10.80 12.69
CA ASP A 41 -3.88 -11.94 12.96
C ASP A 41 -3.08 -12.37 11.72
N GLU A 42 -3.72 -12.48 10.55
CA GLU A 42 -3.02 -12.83 9.30
C GLU A 42 -1.98 -11.78 8.92
N VAL A 43 -2.27 -10.49 9.14
CA VAL A 43 -1.31 -9.42 8.89
C VAL A 43 -0.12 -9.51 9.83
N LEU A 44 -0.34 -9.81 11.11
CA LEU A 44 0.74 -10.02 12.09
C LEU A 44 1.61 -11.23 11.71
N VAL A 45 0.98 -12.35 11.37
CA VAL A 45 1.67 -13.57 10.94
C VAL A 45 2.52 -13.31 9.70
N ARG A 46 1.95 -12.67 8.67
CA ARG A 46 2.65 -12.41 7.41
C ARG A 46 3.75 -11.37 7.55
N SER A 47 3.53 -10.31 8.33
CA SER A 47 4.51 -9.23 8.53
C SER A 47 5.63 -9.58 9.50
N GLY A 48 5.49 -10.68 10.26
CA GLY A 48 6.39 -11.04 11.35
C GLY A 48 6.34 -10.06 12.53
N ALA A 49 5.29 -9.24 12.63
CA ALA A 49 5.15 -8.24 13.68
C ALA A 49 4.62 -8.87 14.99
N PRO A 50 5.01 -8.35 16.18
CA PRO A 50 4.54 -8.86 17.46
C PRO A 50 3.01 -8.71 17.64
N ARG A 51 2.33 -9.66 18.29
CA ARG A 51 0.85 -9.66 18.44
C ARG A 51 0.24 -8.38 19.07
N GLY A 52 1.03 -7.60 19.80
CA GLY A 52 0.60 -6.32 20.40
C GLY A 52 0.84 -5.07 19.54
N SER A 53 1.62 -5.14 18.46
CA SER A 53 2.06 -3.95 17.74
C SER A 53 0.97 -3.33 16.85
N VAL A 54 -0.02 -4.11 16.40
CA VAL A 54 -1.10 -3.59 15.54
C VAL A 54 -1.87 -2.48 16.23
N TYR A 55 -2.32 -2.67 17.47
CA TYR A 55 -3.13 -1.66 18.16
C TYR A 55 -2.35 -0.39 18.53
N HIS A 56 -1.02 -0.50 18.64
CA HIS A 56 -0.16 0.67 18.81
C HIS A 56 -0.02 1.47 17.51
N HIS A 57 0.12 0.80 16.36
CA HIS A 57 0.33 1.45 15.06
C HIS A 57 -0.96 1.84 14.33
N PHE A 58 -2.05 1.12 14.61
CA PHE A 58 -3.39 1.26 14.05
C PHE A 58 -4.41 1.22 15.19
N PRO A 59 -4.55 2.29 15.98
CA PRO A 59 -5.51 2.35 17.09
C PRO A 59 -6.97 2.18 16.64
N GLY A 60 -7.30 2.51 15.39
CA GLY A 60 -8.58 2.20 14.75
C GLY A 60 -8.73 0.75 14.27
N GLY A 61 -7.79 -0.12 14.64
CA GLY A 61 -7.82 -1.56 14.39
C GLY A 61 -7.86 -1.94 12.91
N ARG A 62 -8.58 -3.02 12.62
CA ARG A 62 -8.69 -3.60 11.26
C ARG A 62 -9.19 -2.60 10.22
N ALA A 63 -10.17 -1.76 10.57
CA ALA A 63 -10.75 -0.80 9.63
C ALA A 63 -9.72 0.25 9.20
N GLN A 64 -8.92 0.76 10.15
CA GLN A 64 -7.81 1.66 9.85
C GLN A 64 -6.74 0.97 9.00
N LEU A 65 -6.33 -0.24 9.41
CA LEU A 65 -5.33 -1.03 8.68
C LEU A 65 -5.74 -1.25 7.21
N LEU A 66 -7.00 -1.62 6.96
CA LEU A 66 -7.51 -1.83 5.61
C LEU A 66 -7.53 -0.55 4.78
N ARG A 67 -8.04 0.55 5.33
CA ARG A 67 -8.07 1.84 4.62
C ARG A 67 -6.66 2.28 4.24
N GLU A 68 -5.74 2.24 5.19
CA GLU A 68 -4.36 2.66 4.94
C GLU A 68 -3.60 1.68 4.04
N ALA A 69 -3.91 0.39 4.07
CA ALA A 69 -3.34 -0.58 3.13
C ALA A 69 -3.83 -0.33 1.70
N LEU A 70 -5.08 0.09 1.53
CA LEU A 70 -5.63 0.50 0.23
C LEU A 70 -4.94 1.78 -0.28
N GLU A 71 -4.76 2.78 0.60
CA GLU A 71 -3.99 3.99 0.28
C GLU A 71 -2.53 3.65 -0.08
N TYR A 72 -1.90 2.76 0.68
CA TYR A 72 -0.53 2.28 0.44
C TYR A 72 -0.41 1.58 -0.92
N ALA A 73 -1.35 0.71 -1.27
CA ALA A 73 -1.40 0.04 -2.57
C ALA A 73 -1.64 1.03 -3.72
N GLY A 74 -2.50 2.04 -3.51
CA GLY A 74 -2.75 3.10 -4.49
C GLY A 74 -1.55 4.00 -4.73
N LEU A 75 -0.79 4.32 -3.69
CA LEU A 75 0.43 5.15 -3.79
C LEU A 75 1.57 4.42 -4.52
N GLU A 76 1.79 3.14 -4.24
CA GLU A 76 2.72 2.30 -5.02
C GLU A 76 2.28 2.17 -6.49
N GLY A 77 0.97 2.04 -6.72
CA GLY A 77 0.39 2.09 -8.07
C GLY A 77 0.72 3.39 -8.78
N THR A 78 0.46 4.55 -8.17
CA THR A 78 0.73 5.86 -8.78
C THR A 78 2.21 6.16 -9.03
N ALA A 79 3.12 5.66 -8.19
CA ALA A 79 4.56 5.78 -8.42
C ALA A 79 5.03 5.00 -9.66
N SER A 80 4.34 3.91 -10.04
CA SER A 80 4.60 3.19 -11.29
C SER A 80 3.96 3.85 -12.52
N ILE A 81 2.99 4.76 -12.34
CA ILE A 81 2.26 5.41 -13.45
C ILE A 81 3.09 6.55 -14.07
N ASP A 82 4.00 7.16 -13.32
CA ASP A 82 4.82 8.29 -13.80
C ASP A 82 5.89 7.85 -14.84
N GLU A 83 6.29 6.57 -14.85
CA GLU A 83 7.27 6.04 -15.81
C GLU A 83 6.65 5.62 -17.16
N THR A 84 5.32 5.55 -17.29
CA THR A 84 4.65 5.04 -18.52
C THR A 84 3.55 5.96 -19.02
N ALA A 85 3.62 7.27 -18.73
CA ALA A 85 2.69 8.29 -19.22
C ALA A 85 2.70 8.50 -20.76
N GLY A 86 3.35 7.62 -21.53
CA GLY A 86 3.41 7.68 -22.99
C GLY A 86 2.35 6.84 -23.73
N GLU A 87 1.90 5.69 -23.21
CA GLU A 87 1.07 4.77 -24.02
C GLU A 87 -0.12 4.14 -23.27
N SER A 88 -1.25 4.82 -23.43
CA SER A 88 -2.63 4.30 -23.40
C SER A 88 -3.24 3.87 -22.06
N ALA A 89 -4.40 4.45 -21.75
CA ALA A 89 -5.27 4.09 -20.62
C ALA A 89 -5.63 2.58 -20.58
N ALA A 90 -5.54 1.88 -21.71
CA ALA A 90 -5.72 0.44 -21.78
C ALA A 90 -4.59 -0.35 -21.10
N ALA A 91 -3.34 0.13 -21.13
CA ALA A 91 -2.23 -0.48 -20.40
C ALA A 91 -2.39 -0.25 -18.88
N LEU A 92 -2.84 0.94 -18.48
CA LEU A 92 -3.15 1.27 -17.09
C LEU A 92 -4.25 0.39 -16.51
N LEU A 93 -5.32 0.16 -17.30
CA LEU A 93 -6.39 -0.75 -16.90
C LEU A 93 -5.91 -2.20 -16.83
N ARG A 94 -5.02 -2.64 -17.73
CA ARG A 94 -4.46 -4.00 -17.67
C ARG A 94 -3.56 -4.22 -16.46
N LEU A 95 -2.71 -3.25 -16.11
CA LEU A 95 -1.89 -3.33 -14.90
C LEU A 95 -2.74 -3.31 -13.63
N PHE A 96 -3.76 -2.46 -13.58
CA PHE A 96 -4.72 -2.42 -12.49
C PHE A 96 -5.46 -3.76 -12.30
N VAL A 97 -5.89 -4.40 -13.40
CA VAL A 97 -6.58 -5.69 -13.37
C VAL A 97 -5.63 -6.86 -13.08
N GLN A 98 -4.38 -6.82 -13.54
CA GLN A 98 -3.38 -7.85 -13.24
C GLN A 98 -2.83 -7.75 -11.81
N PHE A 99 -3.02 -6.60 -11.16
CA PHE A 99 -2.69 -6.38 -9.75
C PHE A 99 -3.82 -6.84 -8.80
N TRP A 100 -4.97 -7.25 -9.33
CA TRP A 100 -6.12 -7.79 -8.60
C TRP A 100 -6.39 -9.24 -9.04
#